data_AF-A0A315W3H8-F1
#
_entry.id   AF-A0A315W3H8-F1
#
_cell.length_a   1.000
_cell.length_b   1.000
_cell.length_c   1.000
_cell.angle_alpha   90.00
_cell.angle_beta   90.00
_cell.angle_gamma   90.00
#
_symmetry.space_group_name_H-M   'P 1'
#
loop_
_entity.id
_entity.type
_entity.pdbx_description
1 polymer ?
#
loop_
_entity_poly.entity_id
_entity_poly.type
_entity_poly.pdbx_seq_one_letter_code
_entity_poly.pdbx_strand_id
1 'polypeptide(L)'
;MLLQEEEEEEEEEEGEEEEEVAVSRCNISYLEEWLKENELQSCGAIDTLRPLAQAAWLLQVNKSTNEDAKEIAEKCTELNPVQIVKILNSYTPIDDFEKRVTSSFVRQVQSFLQEYEGATQLMLDTDYRFQVTFPFCPSSTALESLQVPSSLHLEFLTRI
;
A
#
# COMPACT_ATOMS: atom_id res chain seq x y z
N MET A 1 34.28 25.10 -0.08
CA MET A 1 33.60 25.45 -1.35
C MET A 1 33.12 24.16 -2.00
N LEU A 2 33.95 23.35 -2.67
CA LEU A 2 33.49 22.04 -3.18
C LEU A 2 32.95 21.11 -2.08
N LEU A 3 33.63 21.02 -0.94
CA LEU A 3 33.15 20.24 0.21
C LEU A 3 31.89 20.80 0.89
N GLN A 4 31.58 22.09 0.66
CA GLN A 4 30.36 22.70 1.24
C GLN A 4 29.17 22.59 0.28
N GLU A 5 29.43 22.56 -1.03
CA GLU A 5 28.40 22.27 -2.05
C GLU A 5 28.03 20.78 -2.05
N GLU A 6 29.00 19.87 -1.82
CA GLU A 6 28.71 18.44 -1.63
C GLU A 6 27.92 18.18 -0.32
N GLU A 7 28.25 18.86 0.79
CA GLU A 7 27.46 18.78 2.03
C GLU A 7 26.03 19.36 1.87
N GLU A 8 25.86 20.46 1.10
CA GLU A 8 24.53 21.02 0.83
C GLU A 8 23.69 20.15 -0.13
N GLU A 9 24.29 19.49 -1.12
CA GLU A 9 23.58 18.53 -2.00
C GLU A 9 23.20 17.23 -1.24
N GLU A 10 24.04 16.74 -0.34
CA GLU A 10 23.72 15.57 0.52
C GLU A 10 22.59 15.89 1.51
N GLU A 11 22.57 17.08 2.14
CA GLU A 11 21.45 17.50 3.02
C GLU A 11 20.13 17.70 2.25
N GLU A 12 20.16 18.09 0.96
CA GLU A 12 18.94 18.23 0.13
C GLU A 12 18.36 16.86 -0.29
N GLU A 13 19.19 15.90 -0.71
CA GLU A 13 18.73 14.52 -1.01
C GLU A 13 18.24 13.78 0.26
N GLU A 14 18.88 14.02 1.42
CA GLU A 14 18.50 13.44 2.71
C GLU A 14 17.10 13.90 3.15
N GLY A 15 16.79 15.19 2.94
CA GLY A 15 15.46 15.75 3.19
C GLY A 15 14.38 15.18 2.28
N GLU A 16 14.70 14.90 1.00
CA GLU A 16 13.73 14.38 0.03
C GLU A 16 13.31 12.92 0.32
N GLU A 17 14.22 12.03 0.76
CA GLU A 17 13.88 10.62 1.04
C GLU A 17 13.14 10.43 2.38
N GLU A 18 13.51 11.16 3.45
CA GLU A 18 12.72 11.16 4.71
C GLU A 18 11.31 11.74 4.49
N GLU A 19 11.22 12.79 3.66
CA GLU A 19 9.95 13.32 3.21
C GLU A 19 9.17 12.26 2.42
N GLU A 20 9.79 11.49 1.51
CA GLU A 20 9.09 10.49 0.68
C GLU A 20 8.43 9.36 1.49
N VAL A 21 9.09 8.86 2.54
CA VAL A 21 8.54 7.79 3.38
C VAL A 21 7.49 8.33 4.36
N ALA A 22 7.69 9.54 4.91
CA ALA A 22 6.67 10.24 5.67
C ALA A 22 5.45 10.60 4.81
N VAL A 23 5.67 10.98 3.56
CA VAL A 23 4.65 11.25 2.53
C VAL A 23 3.87 9.99 2.21
N SER A 24 4.52 8.82 2.08
CA SER A 24 3.82 7.56 1.83
C SER A 24 2.82 7.23 2.96
N ARG A 25 3.20 7.45 4.23
CA ARG A 25 2.28 7.28 5.38
C ARG A 25 1.18 8.35 5.39
N CYS A 26 1.55 9.60 5.13
CA CYS A 26 0.61 10.72 5.06
C CYS A 26 -0.46 10.49 3.97
N ASN A 27 -0.03 10.04 2.79
CA ASN A 27 -0.90 9.71 1.66
C ASN A 27 -1.86 8.58 1.99
N ILE A 28 -1.39 7.52 2.68
CA ILE A 28 -2.27 6.45 3.14
C ILE A 28 -3.29 7.00 4.14
N SER A 29 -2.88 7.83 5.10
CA SER A 29 -3.81 8.47 6.05
C SER A 29 -4.82 9.40 5.37
N TYR A 30 -4.42 10.14 4.33
CA TYR A 30 -5.35 10.93 3.52
C TYR A 30 -6.38 10.06 2.79
N LEU A 31 -5.97 8.91 2.26
CA LEU A 31 -6.89 7.96 1.63
C LEU A 31 -7.84 7.32 2.66
N GLU A 32 -7.35 6.99 3.85
CA GLU A 32 -8.18 6.53 4.97
C GLU A 32 -9.23 7.57 5.36
N GLU A 33 -8.84 8.84 5.46
CA GLU A 33 -9.74 9.94 5.78
C GLU A 33 -10.77 10.16 4.67
N TRP A 34 -10.36 10.15 3.40
CA TRP A 34 -11.26 10.24 2.27
C TRP A 34 -12.30 9.10 2.24
N LEU A 35 -11.89 7.86 2.51
CA LEU A 35 -12.82 6.73 2.63
C LEU A 35 -13.82 6.94 3.78
N LYS A 36 -13.44 7.68 4.82
CA LYS A 36 -14.28 7.91 6.00
C LYS A 36 -15.33 8.96 5.70
N GLU A 37 -14.93 10.05 5.05
CA GLU A 37 -15.82 11.11 4.59
C GLU A 37 -16.88 10.60 3.60
N ASN A 38 -16.56 9.57 2.83
CA ASN A 38 -17.47 8.95 1.85
C ASN A 38 -18.25 7.74 2.39
N GLU A 39 -18.15 7.40 3.68
CA GLU A 39 -18.80 6.24 4.30
C GLU A 39 -18.40 4.88 3.69
N LEU A 40 -17.18 4.77 3.14
CA LEU A 40 -16.66 3.60 2.43
C LEU A 40 -15.68 2.75 3.26
N GLN A 41 -15.56 2.99 4.57
CA GLN A 41 -14.60 2.28 5.44
C GLN A 41 -14.74 0.74 5.40
N SER A 42 -15.94 0.23 5.15
CA SER A 42 -16.24 -1.20 5.10
C SER A 42 -16.03 -1.84 3.73
N CYS A 43 -15.63 -1.08 2.69
CA CYS A 43 -15.47 -1.61 1.33
C CYS A 43 -14.18 -2.43 1.14
N GLY A 44 -13.29 -2.43 2.13
CA GLY A 44 -12.01 -3.17 2.10
C GLY A 44 -10.94 -2.51 1.23
N ALA A 45 -11.16 -1.29 0.71
CA ALA A 45 -10.15 -0.59 -0.10
C ALA A 45 -8.84 -0.35 0.67
N ILE A 46 -8.93 -0.01 1.96
CA ILE A 46 -7.74 0.21 2.79
C ILE A 46 -6.90 -1.06 2.96
N ASP A 47 -7.54 -2.23 2.95
CA ASP A 47 -6.84 -3.50 3.07
C ASP A 47 -5.92 -3.76 1.88
N THR A 48 -6.28 -3.23 0.70
CA THR A 48 -5.46 -3.32 -0.52
C THR A 48 -4.17 -2.49 -0.43
N LEU A 49 -4.12 -1.52 0.48
CA LEU A 49 -2.96 -0.65 0.71
C LEU A 49 -2.02 -1.19 1.80
N ARG A 50 -2.39 -2.26 2.53
CA ARG A 50 -1.53 -2.84 3.58
C ARG A 50 -0.13 -3.25 3.10
N PRO A 51 0.06 -3.86 1.89
CA PRO A 51 1.40 -4.15 1.40
C PRO A 51 2.27 -2.89 1.28
N LEU A 52 1.68 -1.78 0.81
CA LEU A 52 2.37 -0.48 0.71
C LEU A 52 2.68 0.10 2.09
N ALA A 53 1.73 0.03 3.02
CA ALA A 53 1.93 0.48 4.40
C ALA A 53 3.06 -0.29 5.10
N GLN A 54 3.12 -1.61 4.92
CA GLN A 54 4.20 -2.46 5.45
C GLN A 54 5.55 -2.15 4.79
N ALA A 55 5.57 -1.84 3.49
CA ALA A 55 6.80 -1.44 2.80
C ALA A 55 7.33 -0.10 3.33
N ALA A 56 6.46 0.90 3.49
CA ALA A 56 6.83 2.19 4.09
C ALA A 56 7.33 2.02 5.53
N TRP A 57 6.66 1.18 6.33
CA TRP A 57 7.13 0.84 7.68
C TRP A 57 8.50 0.17 7.67
N LEU A 58 8.74 -0.78 6.76
CA LEU A 58 10.02 -1.50 6.62
C LEU A 58 11.19 -0.57 6.30
N LEU A 59 10.95 0.51 5.56
CA LEU A 59 11.97 1.53 5.27
C LEU A 59 12.38 2.30 6.53
N GLN A 60 11.45 2.53 7.47
CA GLN A 60 11.67 3.35 8.68
C GLN A 60 12.25 2.58 9.88
N VAL A 61 12.10 1.25 9.93
CA VAL A 61 12.50 0.49 11.11
C VAL A 61 13.99 0.23 11.18
N ASN A 62 14.49 -0.07 12.39
CA ASN A 62 15.86 -0.50 12.59
C ASN A 62 16.13 -1.84 11.89
N LYS A 63 17.34 -1.99 11.34
CA LYS A 63 17.74 -3.13 10.48
C LYS A 63 19.06 -3.75 10.96
N SER A 64 19.26 -3.81 12.28
CA SER A 64 20.58 -4.01 12.88
C SER A 64 20.69 -5.23 13.79
N THR A 65 19.62 -5.61 14.48
CA THR A 65 19.62 -6.66 15.50
C THR A 65 18.85 -7.91 15.08
N ASN A 66 19.03 -9.02 15.80
CA ASN A 66 18.25 -10.24 15.55
C ASN A 66 16.75 -9.99 15.83
N GLU A 67 16.45 -9.25 16.89
CA GLU A 67 15.11 -8.82 17.27
C GLU A 67 14.46 -7.98 16.15
N ASP A 68 15.19 -7.05 15.53
CA ASP A 68 14.70 -6.27 14.38
C ASP A 68 14.31 -7.21 13.22
N ALA A 69 15.18 -8.18 12.90
CA ALA A 69 14.93 -9.14 11.83
C ALA A 69 13.68 -9.99 12.09
N LYS A 70 13.43 -10.33 13.35
CA LYS A 70 12.25 -11.06 13.77
C LYS A 70 10.99 -10.20 13.70
N GLU A 71 11.05 -8.94 14.16
CA GLU A 71 9.92 -8.01 14.07
C GLU A 71 9.50 -7.77 12.62
N ILE A 72 10.47 -7.63 11.70
CA ILE A 72 10.19 -7.52 10.26
C ILE A 72 9.41 -8.74 9.75
N ALA A 73 9.84 -9.95 10.11
CA ALA A 73 9.16 -11.18 9.69
C ALA A 73 7.75 -11.32 10.30
N GLU A 74 7.53 -10.80 11.52
CA GLU A 74 6.23 -10.84 12.20
C GLU A 74 5.23 -9.78 11.69
N LYS A 75 5.71 -8.59 11.31
CA LYS A 75 4.85 -7.48 10.86
C LYS A 75 4.61 -7.43 9.35
N CYS A 76 5.56 -7.88 8.53
CA CYS A 76 5.43 -7.86 7.08
C CYS A 76 4.66 -9.09 6.54
N THR A 77 3.42 -9.27 6.98
CA THR A 77 2.58 -10.42 6.61
C THR A 77 1.90 -10.32 5.25
N GLU A 78 1.83 -9.13 4.67
CA GLU A 78 1.15 -8.84 3.39
C GLU A 78 2.17 -8.65 2.25
N LEU A 79 3.47 -8.74 2.56
CA LEU A 79 4.57 -8.71 1.60
C LEU A 79 5.14 -10.10 1.40
N ASN A 80 5.43 -10.46 0.15
CA ASN A 80 6.14 -11.70 -0.16
C ASN A 80 7.60 -11.61 0.34
N PRO A 81 8.22 -12.73 0.75
CA PRO A 81 9.62 -12.73 1.17
C PRO A 81 10.57 -12.14 0.13
N VAL A 82 10.29 -12.34 -1.16
CA VAL A 82 11.07 -11.77 -2.27
C VAL A 82 10.99 -10.24 -2.30
N GLN A 83 9.83 -9.65 -1.95
CA GLN A 83 9.64 -8.21 -1.88
C GLN A 83 10.38 -7.61 -0.69
N ILE A 84 10.27 -8.23 0.50
CA ILE A 84 10.99 -7.79 1.72
C ILE A 84 12.49 -7.77 1.46
N VAL A 85 13.03 -8.86 0.91
CA VAL A 85 14.45 -8.97 0.56
C VAL A 85 14.86 -7.93 -0.48
N LYS A 86 14.00 -7.64 -1.46
CA LYS A 86 14.31 -6.63 -2.48
C LYS A 86 14.36 -5.23 -1.87
N ILE A 87 13.41 -4.88 -1.00
CA ILE A 87 13.39 -3.59 -0.28
C ILE A 87 14.67 -3.45 0.55
N LEU A 88 15.01 -4.45 1.37
CA LEU A 88 16.21 -4.43 2.21
C LEU A 88 17.52 -4.32 1.42
N ASN A 89 17.61 -4.93 0.23
CA ASN A 89 18.81 -4.84 -0.61
C ASN A 89 18.91 -3.52 -1.39
N SER A 90 17.77 -2.92 -1.73
CA SER A 90 17.71 -1.63 -2.42
C SER A 90 17.82 -0.45 -1.45
N TYR A 91 17.69 -0.70 -0.14
CA TYR A 91 17.72 0.34 0.88
C TYR A 91 19.05 1.11 0.87
N THR A 92 18.92 2.41 0.63
CA THR A 92 19.94 3.44 0.79
C THR A 92 19.71 4.09 2.16
N PRO A 93 20.67 4.00 3.09
CA PRO A 93 20.61 4.79 4.32
C PRO A 93 20.51 6.26 3.96
N ILE A 94 19.61 6.95 4.65
CA ILE A 94 19.32 8.37 4.42
C ILE A 94 20.32 9.22 5.23
N ASP A 95 20.69 8.77 6.44
CA ASP A 95 21.58 9.45 7.36
C ASP A 95 22.94 8.73 7.49
N ASP A 96 24.02 9.50 7.66
CA ASP A 96 25.37 9.05 8.05
C ASP A 96 25.39 8.18 9.34
N PHE A 97 24.39 8.35 10.21
CA PHE A 97 24.22 7.53 11.40
C PHE A 97 23.51 6.19 11.13
N GLU A 98 22.80 6.05 10.00
CA GLU A 98 22.14 4.82 9.61
C GLU A 98 23.10 3.89 8.84
N LYS A 99 23.26 2.67 9.36
CA LYS A 99 24.13 1.68 8.71
C LYS A 99 23.41 1.02 7.56
N ARG A 100 24.13 0.88 6.44
CA ARG A 100 23.67 0.05 5.32
C ARG A 100 23.30 -1.34 5.79
N VAL A 101 22.16 -1.82 5.29
CA VAL A 101 21.68 -3.16 5.57
C VAL A 101 22.73 -4.17 5.13
N THR A 102 23.19 -4.97 6.07
CA THR A 102 24.24 -5.96 5.81
C THR A 102 23.66 -7.19 5.12
N SER A 103 24.42 -7.82 4.23
CA SER A 103 24.02 -9.09 3.61
C SER A 103 23.76 -10.21 4.64
N SER A 104 24.45 -10.18 5.78
CA SER A 104 24.18 -11.08 6.92
C SER A 104 22.80 -10.85 7.53
N PHE A 105 22.38 -9.60 7.70
CA PHE A 105 21.05 -9.26 8.20
C PHE A 105 19.97 -9.72 7.22
N VAL A 106 20.15 -9.48 5.91
CA VAL A 106 19.21 -9.97 4.88
C VAL A 106 19.03 -11.49 4.95
N ARG A 107 20.13 -12.24 5.09
CA ARG A 107 20.07 -13.71 5.24
C ARG A 107 19.37 -14.13 6.52
N GLN A 108 19.53 -13.36 7.60
CA GLN A 108 18.85 -13.62 8.87
C GLN A 108 17.35 -13.40 8.74
N VAL A 109 16.90 -12.29 8.14
CA VAL A 109 15.48 -12.05 7.84
C VAL A 109 14.93 -13.17 6.95
N GLN A 110 15.65 -13.55 5.90
CA GLN A 110 15.25 -14.67 5.04
C GLN A 110 15.05 -15.98 5.80
N SER A 111 15.89 -16.27 6.81
CA SER A 111 15.75 -17.49 7.62
C SER A 111 14.46 -17.52 8.42
N PHE A 112 13.96 -16.38 8.89
CA PHE A 112 12.67 -16.28 9.57
C PHE A 112 11.47 -16.37 8.60
N LEU A 113 11.67 -15.96 7.35
CA LEU A 113 10.64 -16.00 6.32
C LEU A 113 10.49 -17.38 5.63
N GLN A 114 11.41 -18.33 5.88
CA GLN A 114 11.38 -19.67 5.28
C GLN A 114 10.18 -20.52 5.70
N GLU A 115 9.53 -20.21 6.82
CA GLU A 115 8.32 -20.90 7.26
C GLU A 115 7.08 -20.50 6.44
N TYR A 116 7.16 -19.40 5.68
CA TYR A 116 6.05 -18.92 4.84
C TYR A 116 6.19 -19.46 3.41
N GLU A 117 5.31 -20.37 3.02
CA GLU A 117 5.06 -20.75 1.62
C GLU A 117 4.38 -19.58 0.88
N GLY A 118 5.14 -18.49 0.66
CA GLY A 118 4.67 -17.30 -0.03
C GLY A 118 4.85 -17.38 -1.55
N ALA A 119 4.10 -16.56 -2.28
CA ALA A 119 4.28 -16.41 -3.72
C ALA A 119 5.67 -15.83 -4.04
N THR A 120 6.34 -16.33 -5.07
CA THR A 120 7.67 -15.83 -5.50
C THR A 120 7.59 -14.55 -6.33
N GLN A 121 6.44 -13.88 -6.32
CA GLN A 121 6.14 -12.73 -7.16
C GLN A 121 6.67 -11.44 -6.52
N LEU A 122 7.50 -10.71 -7.27
CA LEU A 122 8.07 -9.43 -6.84
C LEU A 122 7.13 -8.26 -7.12
N MET A 123 6.56 -8.20 -8.32
CA MET A 123 5.68 -7.10 -8.75
C MET A 123 4.23 -7.43 -8.47
N LEU A 124 3.46 -6.47 -7.98
CA LEU A 124 2.01 -6.59 -7.93
C LEU A 124 1.44 -6.69 -9.35
N ASP A 125 0.40 -7.49 -9.54
CA ASP A 125 -0.34 -7.57 -10.79
C ASP A 125 -1.31 -6.40 -10.89
N THR A 126 -1.00 -5.41 -11.73
CA THR A 126 -1.84 -4.23 -11.94
C THR A 126 -3.10 -4.55 -12.74
N ASP A 127 -3.16 -5.69 -13.43
CA ASP A 127 -4.32 -6.14 -14.18
C ASP A 127 -5.27 -7.03 -13.35
N TYR A 128 -4.90 -7.30 -12.09
CA TYR A 128 -5.72 -8.05 -11.16
C TYR A 128 -7.08 -7.39 -10.95
N ARG A 129 -8.13 -8.21 -10.93
CA ARG A 129 -9.51 -7.76 -10.70
C ARG A 129 -10.12 -8.59 -9.59
N PHE A 130 -10.62 -7.91 -8.56
CA PHE A 130 -11.43 -8.54 -7.52
C PHE A 130 -12.70 -9.13 -8.14
N GLN A 131 -13.13 -10.27 -7.60
CA GLN A 131 -14.39 -10.87 -8.01
C GLN A 131 -15.56 -9.97 -7.60
N VAL A 132 -16.28 -9.45 -8.58
CA VAL A 132 -17.49 -8.67 -8.31
C VAL A 132 -18.64 -9.60 -7.92
N THR A 133 -19.39 -9.20 -6.88
CA THR A 133 -20.65 -9.84 -6.50
C THR A 133 -21.77 -8.82 -6.61
N PHE A 134 -22.92 -9.25 -7.11
CA PHE A 134 -24.13 -8.43 -7.23
C PHE A 134 -25.17 -8.94 -6.23
N PRO A 135 -25.14 -8.48 -4.98
CA PRO A 135 -26.12 -8.90 -3.99
C PRO A 135 -27.52 -8.46 -4.42
N PHE A 136 -28.53 -9.22 -3.98
CA PHE A 136 -29.92 -8.83 -4.19
C PHE A 136 -30.23 -7.57 -3.37
N CYS A 137 -30.50 -6.47 -4.05
CA CYS A 137 -30.92 -5.20 -3.46
C CYS A 137 -32.38 -4.93 -3.84
N PRO A 138 -33.37 -5.21 -2.98
CA PRO A 138 -34.77 -4.96 -3.29
C PRO A 138 -35.02 -3.44 -3.42
N SER A 139 -35.83 -3.06 -4.41
CA SER A 139 -36.29 -1.69 -4.55
C SER A 139 -37.61 -1.49 -3.78
N SER A 140 -37.74 -0.36 -3.09
CA SER A 140 -39.01 0.09 -2.50
C SER A 140 -39.94 0.76 -3.52
N THR A 141 -39.47 0.94 -4.76
CA THR A 141 -40.25 1.60 -5.82
C THR A 141 -41.41 0.72 -6.25
N ALA A 142 -42.62 1.22 -5.99
CA ALA A 142 -43.86 0.66 -6.48
C ALA A 142 -43.93 0.81 -8.01
N LEU A 143 -44.08 -0.30 -8.75
CA LEU A 143 -44.11 -0.26 -10.21
C LEU A 143 -45.31 0.55 -10.75
N GLU A 144 -46.40 0.59 -9.98
CA GLU A 144 -47.60 1.36 -10.27
C GLU A 144 -47.42 2.88 -10.08
N SER A 145 -46.33 3.37 -9.49
CA SER A 145 -46.07 4.82 -9.41
C SER A 145 -45.15 5.31 -10.54
N LEU A 146 -44.55 4.40 -11.30
CA LEU A 146 -43.63 4.74 -12.38
C LEU A 146 -44.36 5.41 -13.55
N GLN A 147 -43.75 6.48 -14.06
CA GLN A 147 -44.17 7.21 -15.27
C GLN A 147 -42.98 7.28 -16.23
N VAL A 148 -43.25 7.18 -17.53
CA VAL A 148 -42.23 7.29 -18.58
C VAL A 148 -42.09 8.76 -18.98
N PRO A 149 -40.91 9.38 -18.81
CA PRO A 149 -40.69 10.76 -19.25
C PRO A 149 -40.85 10.92 -20.78
N SER A 150 -41.55 11.97 -21.23
CA SER A 150 -41.78 12.24 -22.65
C SER A 150 -40.49 12.49 -23.44
N SER A 151 -39.42 12.94 -22.77
CA SER A 151 -38.09 13.13 -23.37
C SER A 151 -37.45 11.84 -23.85
N LEU A 152 -37.92 10.67 -23.41
CA LEU A 152 -37.44 9.37 -23.90
C LEU A 152 -38.07 8.97 -25.24
N HIS A 153 -39.06 9.71 -25.74
CA HIS A 153 -39.76 9.45 -27.01
C HIS A 153 -40.35 8.03 -27.13
N LEU A 154 -40.83 7.49 -26.00
CA LEU A 154 -41.40 6.13 -25.89
C LEU A 154 -42.94 6.15 -25.98
N GLU A 155 -43.50 7.00 -26.86
CA GLU A 155 -44.95 7.19 -26.98
C GLU A 155 -45.70 5.96 -27.50
N PHE A 156 -44.97 4.99 -28.07
CA PHE A 156 -45.53 3.71 -28.50
C PHE A 156 -45.79 2.73 -27.33
N LEU A 157 -45.25 2.99 -26.13
CA LEU A 157 -45.47 2.14 -24.96
C LEU A 157 -46.80 2.49 -24.28
N THR A 158 -47.55 1.45 -23.91
CA THR A 158 -48.77 1.58 -23.10
C THR A 158 -48.53 0.95 -21.74
N ARG A 159 -48.75 1.71 -20.67
CA ARG A 159 -48.69 1.19 -19.30
C ARG A 159 -49.93 0.34 -19.00
N ILE A 160 -49.74 -0.85 -18.44
CA ILE A 160 -50.79 -1.80 -18.05
C ILE A 160 -50.98 -1.74 -16.53
#